data_AF-A0A4D6NIF9-F1
#
_entry.id   AF-A0A4D6NIF9-F1
#
_cell.length_a   1.000
_cell.length_b   1.000
_cell.length_c   1.000
_cell.angle_alpha   90.00
_cell.angle_beta   90.00
_cell.angle_gamma   90.00
#
_symmetry.space_group_name_H-M   'P 1'
#
loop_
_entity.id
_entity.type
_entity.pdbx_description
1 polymer ?
#
loop_
_entity_poly.entity_id
_entity_poly.type
_entity_poly.pdbx_seq_one_letter_code
_entity_poly.pdbx_strand_id
1 'polypeptide(L)' 'MRKVCTLELLSASKVEMFAPLRREELRVLVKSPKNCAASGKVVDLSQLLFELMENIVFKMVFGRAKDDWT' A
#
# COMPACT_ATOMS: atom_id res chain seq x y z
N MET A 1 17.82 3.60 14.93
CA MET A 1 16.86 3.25 13.86
C MET A 1 16.35 1.82 13.92
N ARG A 2 17.20 0.77 13.84
CA ARG A 2 16.75 -0.64 13.82
C ARG A 2 15.72 -0.99 14.89
N LYS A 3 16.01 -0.72 16.18
CA LYS A 3 15.11 -1.01 17.30
C LYS A 3 13.75 -0.34 17.16
N VAL A 4 13.72 0.93 16.78
CA VAL A 4 12.48 1.71 16.60
C VAL A 4 11.66 1.13 15.44
N CYS A 5 12.27 0.89 14.28
CA CYS A 5 11.56 0.30 13.13
C CYS A 5 11.00 -1.09 13.47
N THR A 6 11.78 -1.93 14.16
CA THR A 6 11.31 -3.25 14.59
C THR A 6 10.13 -3.14 15.55
N LEU A 7 10.18 -2.26 16.56
CA LEU A 7 9.11 -2.16 17.54
C LEU A 7 7.85 -1.48 16.98
N GLU A 8 8.03 -0.39 16.23
CA GLU A 8 6.92 0.48 15.83
C GLU A 8 6.27 0.12 14.51
N LEU A 9 6.98 -0.59 13.62
CA LEU A 9 6.51 -0.87 12.26
C LEU A 9 6.47 -2.36 11.94
N LEU A 10 7.51 -3.11 12.34
CA LEU A 10 7.77 -4.47 11.83
C LEU A 10 7.59 -5.58 12.86
N SER A 11 7.10 -5.27 14.07
CA SER A 11 6.77 -6.30 15.07
C SER A 11 5.50 -7.03 14.65
N ALA A 12 5.33 -8.30 15.08
CA ALA A 12 4.15 -9.08 14.74
C ALA A 12 2.84 -8.34 15.08
N SER A 13 2.77 -7.73 16.27
CA SER A 13 1.63 -6.93 16.71
C SER A 13 1.36 -5.73 15.78
N LYS A 14 2.38 -4.99 15.37
CA LYS A 14 2.21 -3.86 14.44
C LYS A 14 1.83 -4.34 13.05
N VAL A 15 2.41 -5.44 12.56
CA VAL A 15 2.07 -6.03 11.25
C VAL A 15 0.59 -6.44 11.21
N GLU A 16 0.06 -7.00 12.29
CA GLU A 16 -1.37 -7.31 12.45
C GLU A 16 -2.22 -6.04 12.54
N MET A 17 -1.80 -5.05 13.34
CA MET A 17 -2.46 -3.74 13.46
C MET A 17 -2.59 -3.04 12.10
N PHE A 18 -1.60 -3.17 11.21
CA PHE A 18 -1.63 -2.59 9.86
C PHE A 18 -2.35 -3.49 8.82
N ALA A 19 -2.85 -4.66 9.18
CA ALA A 19 -3.56 -5.53 8.25
C ALA A 19 -4.82 -4.88 7.62
N PRO A 20 -5.66 -4.11 8.35
CA PRO A 20 -6.76 -3.37 7.75
C PRO A 20 -6.31 -2.34 6.73
N LEU A 21 -5.21 -1.61 7.01
CA LEU A 21 -4.62 -0.64 6.09
C LEU A 21 -4.20 -1.31 4.78
N ARG A 22 -3.43 -2.41 4.84
CA ARG A 22 -3.01 -3.14 3.63
C ARG A 22 -4.18 -3.64 2.79
N ARG A 23 -5.27 -4.10 3.45
CA ARG A 23 -6.50 -4.52 2.76
C ARG A 23 -7.22 -3.36 2.08
N GLU A 24 -7.24 -2.19 2.71
CA GLU A 24 -7.85 -1.00 2.13
C GLU A 24 -7.07 -0.53 0.88
N GLU A 25 -5.75 -0.37 0.99
CA GLU A 25 -4.93 0.05 -0.16
C GLU A 25 -5.07 -0.95 -1.33
N LEU A 26 -5.07 -2.25 -1.04
CA LEU A 26 -5.29 -3.27 -2.06
C LEU A 26 -6.67 -3.16 -2.70
N ARG A 27 -7.73 -2.91 -1.92
CA ARG A 27 -9.09 -2.74 -2.43
C ARG A 27 -9.20 -1.54 -3.37
N VAL A 28 -8.55 -0.42 -3.02
CA VAL A 28 -8.50 0.79 -3.85
C VAL A 28 -7.80 0.47 -5.18
N LEU A 29 -6.62 -0.14 -5.11
CA LEU A 29 -5.79 -0.40 -6.27
C LEU A 29 -6.41 -1.41 -7.25
N VAL A 30 -7.10 -2.44 -6.75
CA VAL A 30 -7.79 -3.46 -7.58
C VAL A 30 -8.90 -2.85 -8.47
N LYS A 31 -9.34 -1.62 -8.20
CA LYS A 31 -10.27 -0.91 -9.11
C LYS A 31 -9.62 -0.58 -10.46
N SER A 32 -8.31 -0.29 -10.49
CA SER A 32 -7.59 0.06 -11.72
C SER A 32 -7.53 -1.11 -12.73
N PRO A 33 -7.09 -2.33 -12.36
CA PRO A 33 -7.10 -3.48 -13.25
C PRO A 33 -8.50 -3.85 -13.75
N LYS A 34 -9.55 -3.68 -12.92
CA LYS A 34 -10.93 -3.92 -13.35
C LYS A 34 -11.33 -3.01 -14.52
N ASN A 35 -10.93 -1.74 -14.48
CA ASN A 35 -11.20 -0.79 -15.54
C ASN A 35 -10.38 -1.10 -16.81
N CYS A 36 -9.11 -1.49 -16.66
CA CYS A 36 -8.27 -1.92 -17.78
C CYS A 36 -8.82 -3.17 -18.45
N ALA A 37 -9.24 -4.17 -17.67
CA ALA A 37 -9.84 -5.41 -18.17
C ALA A 37 -11.14 -5.12 -18.95
N ALA A 38 -12.01 -4.25 -18.44
CA ALA A 38 -13.21 -3.81 -19.16
C ALA A 38 -12.90 -3.09 -20.50
N SER A 39 -11.70 -2.51 -20.61
CA SER A 39 -11.23 -1.79 -21.81
C SER A 39 -10.31 -2.64 -22.70
N GLY A 40 -10.07 -3.92 -22.36
CA GLY A 40 -9.13 -4.79 -23.07
C GLY A 40 -7.66 -4.36 -22.99
N LYS A 41 -7.29 -3.52 -22.01
CA LYS A 41 -5.93 -2.98 -21.86
C LYS A 41 -5.03 -3.91 -21.05
N VAL A 42 -3.77 -4.01 -21.47
CA VAL A 42 -2.72 -4.68 -20.71
C VAL A 42 -2.39 -3.89 -19.44
N VAL A 43 -2.15 -4.58 -18.34
CA VAL A 43 -1.79 -3.99 -17.04
C VAL A 43 -0.38 -4.44 -16.65
N ASP A 44 0.47 -3.49 -16.32
CA ASP A 44 1.76 -3.76 -15.68
C ASP A 44 1.55 -3.99 -14.17
N LEU A 45 1.67 -5.26 -13.76
CA LEU A 45 1.51 -5.63 -12.35
C LEU A 45 2.68 -5.20 -11.47
N SER A 46 3.88 -5.03 -12.03
CA SER A 46 5.04 -4.55 -11.29
C SER A 46 4.86 -3.09 -10.90
N GLN A 47 4.40 -2.26 -11.84
CA GLN A 47 4.07 -0.86 -11.58
C GLN A 47 2.94 -0.76 -10.53
N LEU A 48 1.90 -1.57 -10.68
CA LEU A 48 0.77 -1.59 -9.75
C LEU A 48 1.20 -2.01 -8.34
N LEU A 49 2.00 -3.06 -8.21
CA LEU A 49 2.53 -3.51 -6.93
C LEU A 49 3.45 -2.46 -6.28
N PHE A 50 4.25 -1.76 -7.06
CA PHE A 50 5.10 -0.68 -6.56
C PHE A 50 4.25 0.44 -5.94
N GLU A 51 3.20 0.88 -6.64
CA GLU A 51 2.24 1.88 -6.14
C GLU A 51 1.54 1.42 -4.85
N LEU A 52 1.14 0.13 -4.78
CA LEU A 52 0.57 -0.46 -3.57
C LEU A 52 1.51 -0.33 -2.36
N MET A 53 2.75 -0.78 -2.55
CA MET A 53 3.74 -0.84 -1.48
C MET A 53 4.14 0.55 -1.02
N GLU A 54 4.28 1.49 -1.96
CA GLU A 54 4.58 2.88 -1.66
C GLU A 54 3.48 3.50 -0.80
N ASN A 55 2.21 3.39 -1.18
CA ASN A 55 1.09 3.93 -0.41
C ASN A 55 0.98 3.32 0.99
N ILE A 56 1.17 2.00 1.12
CA ILE A 56 1.19 1.33 2.42
C ILE A 56 2.33 1.87 3.30
N VAL A 57 3.56 1.95 2.77
CA VAL A 57 4.72 2.41 3.53
C VAL A 57 4.57 3.87 3.95
N PHE A 58 4.10 4.74 3.06
CA PHE A 58 3.85 6.15 3.39
C PHE A 58 2.83 6.29 4.53
N LYS A 59 1.71 5.56 4.47
CA LYS A 59 0.70 5.60 5.53
C LYS A 59 1.21 4.98 6.83
N MET A 60 2.02 3.92 6.78
CA MET A 60 2.62 3.32 7.97
C MET A 60 3.64 4.25 8.66
N VAL A 61 4.45 4.98 7.89
CA VAL A 61 5.55 5.80 8.41
C VAL A 61 5.11 7.22 8.75
N PHE A 62 4.33 7.86 7.87
CA PHE A 62 3.95 9.26 7.97
C PHE A 62 2.49 9.47 8.38
N GLY A 63 1.67 8.41 8.41
CA GLY A 63 0.25 8.50 8.73
C GLY A 63 -0.63 9.07 7.61
N ARG A 64 -0.07 9.28 6.41
CA ARG A 64 -0.71 10.01 5.29
C ARG A 64 -0.42 9.32 3.96
N ALA A 65 -1.25 9.58 2.96
CA ALA A 65 -1.01 9.07 1.62
C ALA A 65 0.16 9.81 0.94
N LYS A 66 0.74 9.21 -0.10
CA LYS A 66 1.86 9.80 -0.84
C LYS A 66 1.45 11.10 -1.55
N ASP A 67 0.24 11.11 -2.08
CA ASP A 67 -0.38 12.18 -2.85
C ASP A 67 -0.88 13.35 -1.99
N ASP A 68 -0.99 13.21 -0.66
CA ASP A 68 -1.39 14.30 0.24
C ASP A 68 -0.41 15.48 0.31
N TRP A 69 0.74 15.37 -0.36
CA TRP A 69 1.81 16.39 -0.37
C TRP A 69 1.92 17.14 -1.71
N THR A 70 1.14 16.75 -2.71
CA THR A 70 1.15 17.27 -4.08
C THR A 70 -0.22 17.78 -4.47
#